data_AF-A0A2T1CEM8-F1
#
_entry.id   AF-A0A2T1CEM8-F1
#
_cell.length_a   1.000
_cell.length_b   1.000
_cell.length_c   1.000
_cell.angle_alpha   90.00
_cell.angle_beta   90.00
_cell.angle_gamma   90.00
#
_symmetry.space_group_name_H-M   'P 1'
#
loop_
_entity.id
_entity.type
_entity.pdbx_description
1 polymer ?
#
loop_
_entity_poly.entity_id
_entity_poly.type
_entity_poly.pdbx_seq_one_letter_code
_entity_poly.pdbx_strand_id
1 'polypeptide(L)'
;MTTKYLIDIPNLDPSKPWIVIKECDTKDKAISFTKKTWGAENGYLCLISHDGEYFNIDVPNLNYTSTSRTEYSYSKRAVQNATYNNQFLTVEGFYHKADALNFAQENYQTNDDGYVSLISRV
;
A
#
# COMPACT_ATOMS: atom_id res chain seq x y z
N MET A 1 3.44 -28.35 14.38
CA MET A 1 3.87 -27.08 13.77
C MET A 1 2.70 -26.12 13.85
N THR A 2 2.88 -24.94 14.42
CA THR A 2 1.83 -23.92 14.51
C THR A 2 1.89 -23.08 13.24
N THR A 3 0.79 -22.97 12.49
CA THR A 3 0.70 -22.07 11.33
C THR A 3 0.98 -20.63 11.77
N LYS A 4 1.81 -19.92 11.01
CA LYS A 4 2.04 -18.48 11.21
C LYS A 4 1.55 -17.69 10.00
N TYR A 5 1.25 -16.42 10.24
CA TYR A 5 0.82 -15.47 9.24
C TYR A 5 1.82 -14.31 9.22
N LEU A 6 2.53 -14.17 8.10
CA LEU A 6 3.44 -13.06 7.88
C LEU A 6 2.66 -11.90 7.24
N ILE A 7 3.02 -10.69 7.64
CA ILE A 7 2.56 -9.48 6.98
C ILE A 7 3.72 -8.97 6.14
N ASP A 8 3.51 -9.00 4.83
CA ASP A 8 4.50 -8.65 3.81
C ASP A 8 4.00 -7.43 3.04
N ILE A 9 4.87 -6.44 2.86
CA ILE A 9 4.56 -5.24 2.07
C ILE A 9 5.50 -5.14 0.87
N PRO A 10 5.05 -4.53 -0.24
CA PRO A 10 5.93 -4.26 -1.37
C PRO A 10 7.08 -3.32 -0.98
N ASN A 11 8.23 -3.51 -1.61
CA ASN A 11 9.44 -2.73 -1.39
C ASN A 11 9.86 -2.01 -2.68
N LEU A 12 10.47 -0.85 -2.51
CA LEU A 12 11.05 -0.09 -3.62
C LEU A 12 12.39 -0.67 -4.10
N ASP A 13 13.05 -1.50 -3.29
CA ASP A 13 14.24 -2.24 -3.72
C ASP A 13 13.82 -3.48 -4.54
N PRO A 14 14.05 -3.50 -5.87
CA PRO A 14 13.66 -4.60 -6.73
C PRO A 14 14.42 -5.90 -6.43
N SER A 15 15.56 -5.84 -5.73
CA SER A 15 16.28 -7.04 -5.29
C SER A 15 15.60 -7.76 -4.12
N LYS A 16 14.71 -7.06 -3.41
CA LYS A 16 13.94 -7.56 -2.27
C LYS A 16 12.53 -6.99 -2.32
N PRO A 17 11.71 -7.40 -3.31
CA PRO A 17 10.44 -6.73 -3.61
C PRO A 17 9.38 -6.85 -2.50
N TRP A 18 9.62 -7.68 -1.48
CA TRP A 18 8.75 -7.86 -0.32
C TRP A 18 9.55 -7.77 0.97
N ILE A 19 9.00 -7.09 1.96
CA ILE A 19 9.55 -7.02 3.32
C ILE A 19 8.54 -7.63 4.29
N VAL A 20 8.98 -8.64 5.06
CA VAL A 20 8.25 -9.15 6.21
C VAL A 20 8.37 -8.15 7.35
N ILE A 21 7.24 -7.67 7.87
CA ILE A 21 7.24 -6.58 8.85
C ILE A 21 6.61 -6.98 10.18
N LYS A 22 5.84 -8.07 10.20
CA LYS A 22 5.22 -8.61 11.41
C LYS A 22 4.81 -10.05 11.20
N GLU A 23 4.94 -10.84 12.27
CA GLU A 23 4.38 -12.19 12.36
C GLU A 23 3.16 -12.19 13.29
N CYS A 24 2.13 -12.95 12.93
CA CYS A 24 0.93 -13.18 13.72
C CYS A 24 0.63 -14.68 13.86
N ASP A 25 0.15 -15.09 15.03
CA ASP A 25 -0.24 -16.49 15.27
C ASP A 25 -1.59 -16.87 14.66
N THR A 26 -2.41 -15.88 14.25
CA THR A 26 -3.73 -16.10 13.66
C THR A 26 -3.98 -15.16 12.49
N LYS A 27 -4.81 -15.60 11.54
CA LYS A 27 -5.23 -14.81 10.37
C LYS A 27 -5.95 -13.53 10.80
N ASP A 28 -6.83 -13.62 11.80
CA ASP A 28 -7.61 -12.49 12.28
C ASP A 28 -6.74 -11.40 12.90
N LYS A 29 -5.66 -11.77 13.59
CA LYS A 29 -4.67 -10.79 14.10
C LYS A 29 -3.95 -10.09 12.93
N ALA A 30 -3.59 -10.83 11.90
CA ALA A 30 -2.95 -10.27 10.71
C ALA A 30 -3.89 -9.30 9.97
N ILE A 31 -5.14 -9.70 9.72
CA ILE A 31 -6.18 -8.85 9.10
C ILE A 31 -6.42 -7.60 9.94
N SER A 32 -6.58 -7.76 11.26
CA SER A 32 -6.81 -6.62 12.16
C SER A 32 -5.65 -5.64 12.14
N PHE A 33 -4.42 -6.14 12.04
CA PHE A 33 -3.24 -5.30 11.93
C PHE A 33 -3.22 -4.54 10.59
N THR A 34 -3.36 -5.22 9.45
CA THR A 34 -3.29 -4.56 8.14
C THR A 34 -4.45 -3.56 7.95
N LYS A 35 -5.64 -3.88 8.46
CA LYS A 35 -6.79 -2.97 8.45
C LYS A 35 -6.52 -1.72 9.29
N LYS A 36 -6.00 -1.90 10.51
CA LYS A 36 -5.68 -0.78 11.40
C LYS A 36 -4.57 0.12 10.83
N THR A 37 -3.56 -0.48 10.20
CA THR A 37 -2.36 0.27 9.77
C THR A 37 -2.56 0.94 8.40
N TRP A 38 -3.22 0.28 7.45
CA TRP A 38 -3.33 0.76 6.06
C TRP A 38 -4.75 0.74 5.49
N GLY A 39 -5.77 0.45 6.29
CA GLY A 39 -7.15 0.38 5.80
C GLY A 39 -7.40 -0.80 4.86
N ALA A 40 -6.53 -1.81 4.85
CA ALA A 40 -6.72 -3.02 4.05
C ALA A 40 -7.99 -3.77 4.49
N GLU A 41 -8.78 -4.26 3.52
CA GLU A 41 -9.98 -5.04 3.79
C GLU A 41 -9.70 -6.52 3.57
N ASN A 42 -9.96 -7.34 4.59
CA ASN A 42 -9.63 -8.78 4.61
C ASN A 42 -8.16 -9.12 4.27
N GLY A 43 -7.23 -8.20 4.55
CA GLY A 43 -5.80 -8.36 4.24
C GLY A 43 -5.39 -7.91 2.84
N TYR A 44 -6.34 -7.41 2.04
CA TYR A 44 -6.09 -6.89 0.71
C TYR A 44 -6.06 -5.36 0.73
N LEU A 45 -5.02 -4.79 0.13
CA LEU A 45 -4.84 -3.34 -0.01
C LEU A 45 -4.97 -2.94 -1.48
N CYS A 46 -5.79 -1.95 -1.79
CA CYS A 46 -5.83 -1.33 -3.11
C CYS A 46 -4.65 -0.38 -3.25
N LEU A 47 -3.77 -0.60 -4.22
CA LEU A 47 -2.61 0.27 -4.46
C LEU A 47 -2.94 1.47 -5.35
N ILE A 48 -4.07 1.44 -6.06
CA ILE A 48 -4.44 2.49 -7.01
C ILE A 48 -5.35 3.51 -6.32
N SER A 49 -4.93 4.78 -6.30
CA SER A 49 -5.76 5.91 -5.89
C SER A 49 -5.98 6.87 -7.07
N HIS A 50 -6.98 7.76 -6.97
CA HIS A 50 -7.27 8.75 -8.00
C HIS A 50 -7.49 10.12 -7.36
N ASP A 51 -6.70 11.12 -7.75
CA ASP A 51 -6.73 12.46 -7.17
C ASP A 51 -7.65 13.45 -7.91
N GLY A 52 -8.28 13.00 -9.00
CA GLY A 52 -9.12 13.81 -9.87
C GLY A 52 -8.51 14.14 -11.23
N GLU A 53 -7.18 14.03 -11.35
CA GLU A 53 -6.43 14.26 -12.60
C GLU A 53 -5.57 13.04 -12.97
N TYR A 54 -5.00 12.37 -11.98
CA TYR A 54 -4.11 11.22 -12.14
C TYR A 54 -4.60 10.01 -11.34
N PHE A 55 -4.25 8.83 -11.85
CA PHE A 55 -4.24 7.57 -11.12
C PHE A 55 -2.85 7.36 -10.53
N ASN A 56 -2.75 7.19 -9.21
CA ASN A 56 -1.49 7.11 -8.48
C ASN A 56 -1.29 5.71 -7.89
N ILE A 57 -0.04 5.28 -7.80
CA ILE A 57 0.34 4.03 -7.13
C ILE A 57 0.89 4.32 -5.74
N ASP A 58 0.14 3.89 -4.74
CA ASP A 58 0.35 4.15 -3.33
C ASP A 58 0.81 2.87 -2.62
N VAL A 59 2.09 2.83 -2.21
CA VAL A 59 2.70 1.65 -1.54
C VAL A 59 2.87 1.89 -0.03
N PRO A 60 2.59 0.89 0.84
CA PRO A 60 2.81 0.98 2.29
C PRO A 60 4.19 1.49 2.71
N ASN A 61 4.23 2.55 3.53
CA ASN A 61 5.46 3.04 4.17
C ASN A 61 5.46 2.68 5.67
N LEU A 62 6.50 1.97 6.11
CA LEU A 62 6.65 1.48 7.49
C LEU A 62 6.82 2.58 8.54
N ASN A 63 7.32 3.75 8.12
CA ASN A 63 7.53 4.87 9.03
C ASN A 63 6.22 5.61 9.34
N TYR A 64 5.11 5.21 8.72
CA TYR A 64 3.80 5.83 8.92
C TYR A 64 2.91 4.93 9.80
N THR A 65 2.85 5.23 11.10
CA THR A 65 1.80 4.72 11.99
C THR A 65 0.71 5.78 12.15
N SER A 66 -0.56 5.38 12.12
CA SER A 66 -1.77 6.23 12.09
C SER A 66 -2.02 7.15 13.30
N THR A 67 -1.00 7.79 13.86
CA THR A 67 -1.11 8.81 14.92
C THR A 67 -1.33 10.21 14.35
N SER A 68 -1.13 10.45 13.06
CA SER A 68 -1.41 11.73 12.39
C SER A 68 -2.85 11.76 11.87
N ARG A 69 -3.80 11.92 12.79
CA ARG A 69 -5.18 12.33 12.49
C ARG A 69 -5.17 13.83 12.18
N THR A 70 -4.75 14.22 10.98
CA THR A 70 -4.94 15.59 10.48
C THR A 70 -5.63 15.55 9.13
N GLU A 71 -6.64 16.40 9.04
CA GLU A 71 -7.72 16.46 8.07
C GLU A 71 -7.23 16.55 6.62
N TYR A 72 -7.90 15.80 5.75
CA TYR A 72 -7.76 15.91 4.30
C TYR A 72 -8.09 17.33 3.85
N SER A 73 -7.09 18.08 3.39
CA SER A 73 -7.26 19.33 2.66
C SER A 73 -6.35 19.29 1.44
N TYR A 74 -6.92 18.95 0.28
CA TYR A 74 -6.24 19.02 -0.99
C TYR A 74 -5.93 20.50 -1.32
N SER A 75 -4.66 20.89 -1.35
CA SER A 75 -4.24 22.18 -1.89
C SER A 75 -3.47 22.01 -3.20
N LYS A 76 -4.01 22.68 -4.22
CA LYS A 76 -3.68 22.62 -5.64
C LYS A 76 -2.46 23.51 -5.91
N ARG A 77 -1.24 23.04 -5.62
CA ARG A 77 0.08 23.55 -6.10
C ARG A 77 1.23 22.94 -5.28
N ALA A 78 1.84 21.84 -5.74
CA ALA A 78 3.22 21.53 -5.38
C ALA A 78 3.90 20.68 -6.48
N VAL A 79 4.21 21.36 -7.58
CA VAL A 79 5.48 21.11 -8.28
C VAL A 79 6.58 21.59 -7.34
N GLN A 80 7.49 20.70 -6.95
CA GLN A 80 8.72 20.95 -6.16
C GLN A 80 8.54 21.42 -4.69
N ASN A 81 9.06 20.59 -3.78
CA ASN A 81 9.45 20.93 -2.39
C ASN A 81 8.37 21.15 -1.32
N ALA A 82 7.31 20.31 -1.30
CA ALA A 82 6.55 20.08 -0.07
C ALA A 82 6.21 18.60 0.04
N THR A 83 6.78 17.98 1.07
CA THR A 83 6.59 16.60 1.53
C THR A 83 5.11 16.31 1.72
N TYR A 84 4.47 15.73 0.72
CA TYR A 84 3.16 15.11 0.90
C TYR A 84 3.34 13.97 1.90
N ASN A 85 2.90 14.19 3.13
CA ASN A 85 2.71 13.13 4.13
C ASN A 85 1.53 12.25 3.69
N ASN A 86 1.58 11.72 2.47
CA ASN A 86 0.70 10.65 2.05
C ASN A 86 1.19 9.39 2.77
N GLN A 87 0.26 8.74 3.46
CA GLN A 87 0.43 7.50 4.22
C GLN A 87 1.06 6.35 3.41
N PHE A 88 1.09 6.53 2.10
CA PHE A 88 1.69 5.70 1.09
C PHE A 88 2.58 6.61 0.23
N LEU A 89 3.84 6.24 0.01
CA LEU A 89 4.65 7.01 -0.92
C LEU A 89 4.02 6.81 -2.31
N THR A 90 3.57 7.90 -2.93
CA THR A 90 3.17 7.87 -4.34
C THR A 90 4.41 7.60 -5.16
N VAL A 91 4.46 6.41 -5.76
CA VAL A 91 5.63 5.96 -6.54
C VAL A 91 5.56 6.54 -7.94
N GLU A 92 4.38 6.54 -8.55
CA GLU A 92 4.17 6.97 -9.93
C GLU A 92 2.71 7.38 -10.18
N GLY A 93 2.52 8.33 -11.09
CA GLY A 93 1.21 8.88 -11.48
C GLY A 93 0.95 8.68 -12.98
N PHE A 94 -0.28 8.31 -13.32
CA PHE A 94 -0.70 7.89 -14.65
C PHE A 94 -1.98 8.60 -15.07
N TYR A 95 -2.11 8.99 -16.34
CA TYR A 95 -3.35 9.59 -16.86
C TYR A 95 -4.49 8.59 -17.03
N HIS A 96 -4.16 7.31 -17.26
CA HIS A 96 -5.15 6.26 -17.47
C HIS A 96 -5.06 5.18 -16.40
N LYS A 97 -6.22 4.73 -15.91
CA LYS A 97 -6.31 3.65 -14.92
C LYS A 97 -5.64 2.35 -15.42
N ALA A 98 -5.75 2.08 -16.72
CA ALA A 98 -5.16 0.89 -17.33
C ALA A 98 -3.63 0.89 -17.20
N ASP A 99 -2.98 2.04 -17.37
CA ASP A 99 -1.53 2.16 -17.27
C ASP A 99 -1.08 1.99 -15.81
N ALA A 100 -1.80 2.60 -14.87
CA ALA A 100 -1.57 2.39 -13.44
C ALA A 100 -1.73 0.92 -13.04
N LEU A 101 -2.77 0.25 -13.55
CA LEU A 101 -3.00 -1.17 -13.29
C LEU A 101 -1.88 -2.04 -13.87
N ASN A 102 -1.47 -1.81 -15.12
CA ASN A 102 -0.36 -2.53 -15.74
C ASN A 102 0.91 -2.40 -14.90
N PHE A 103 1.25 -1.18 -14.49
CA PHE A 103 2.41 -0.94 -13.62
C PHE A 103 2.29 -1.68 -12.28
N ALA A 104 1.13 -1.63 -11.63
CA ALA A 104 0.91 -2.30 -10.35
C ALA A 104 1.02 -3.83 -10.46
N GLN A 105 0.52 -4.41 -11.55
CA GLN A 105 0.61 -5.85 -11.81
C GLN A 105 2.05 -6.28 -12.11
N GLU A 106 2.78 -5.51 -12.90
CA GLU A 106 4.18 -5.76 -13.25
C GLU A 106 5.10 -5.70 -12.03
N ASN A 107 4.85 -4.78 -11.10
CA ASN A 107 5.78 -4.50 -10.00
C ASN A 107 5.35 -5.09 -8.65
N TYR A 108 4.05 -5.26 -8.38
CA TYR A 108 3.53 -5.54 -7.04
C TYR A 108 2.56 -6.72 -6.97
N GLN A 109 2.46 -7.53 -8.03
CA GLN A 109 1.64 -8.75 -8.06
C GLN A 109 0.18 -8.52 -7.67
N THR A 110 -0.39 -7.37 -8.07
CA THR A 110 -1.80 -7.08 -7.80
C THR A 110 -2.74 -7.95 -8.64
N ASN A 111 -3.98 -8.10 -8.19
CA ASN A 111 -5.06 -8.65 -9.02
C ASN A 111 -5.52 -7.64 -10.10
N ASP A 112 -6.54 -8.02 -10.88
CA ASP A 112 -7.11 -7.20 -11.97
C ASP A 112 -7.79 -5.90 -11.50
N ASP A 113 -8.00 -5.75 -10.20
CA ASP A 113 -8.58 -4.56 -9.59
C ASP A 113 -7.52 -3.67 -8.90
N GLY A 114 -6.23 -4.05 -8.95
CA GLY A 114 -5.14 -3.31 -8.33
C GLY A 114 -4.96 -3.59 -6.83
N TYR A 115 -5.50 -4.71 -6.33
CA TYR A 115 -5.33 -5.14 -4.95
C TYR A 115 -4.15 -6.08 -4.78
N VAL A 116 -3.37 -5.86 -3.72
CA VAL A 116 -2.29 -6.74 -3.26
C VAL A 116 -2.70 -7.44 -1.96
N SER A 117 -2.34 -8.72 -1.81
CA SER A 117 -2.44 -9.42 -0.52
C SER A 117 -1.24 -9.06 0.35
N LEU A 118 -1.49 -8.53 1.55
CA LEU A 118 -0.44 -8.21 2.51
C LEU A 118 -0.13 -9.38 3.47
N ILE A 119 -0.83 -10.51 3.35
CA ILE A 119 -0.75 -11.61 4.32
C ILE A 119 -0.33 -12.90 3.61
N SER A 120 0.77 -13.49 4.08
CA SER A 120 1.30 -14.78 3.64
C SER A 120 1.17 -15.82 4.75
N ARG A 121 0.92 -17.08 4.39
CA ARG A 121 0.86 -18.20 5.33
C ARG A 121 2.14 -19.03 5.26
N VAL A 122 2.68 -19.40 6.41
CA VAL A 122 3.88 -20.24 6.58
C VAL A 122 3.64 -21.39 7.55
#